data_AF-A0A7K4K937-F1
#
_entry.id   AF-A0A7K4K937-F1
#
_cell.length_a   1.000
_cell.length_b   1.000
_cell.length_c   1.000
_cell.angle_alpha   90.00
_cell.angle_beta   90.00
_cell.angle_gamma   90.00
#
_symmetry.space_group_name_H-M   'P 1'
#
loop_
_entity.id
_entity.type
_entity.pdbx_description
1 polymer ?
#
loop_
_entity_poly.entity_id
_entity_poly.type
_entity_poly.pdbx_seq_one_letter_code
_entity_poly.pdbx_strand_id
1 'polypeptide(L)'
;ADIISTVEFNHTGELLATGDKGGRVVIFQREQESKQQPQRRGEYNVYSTFQSHEPEFDYLKSLEIEEKINKIRWLPQHNAAYFLLSTNDKTVKLWKVSERDKRPEGYNLKDEDGRPRDPSMITTLRVPVLRPMDLMVEATPRRVFANAHTYHINSISVNSDYETYMSADDLRINLWNFEITNQSFNIVDIKPANMEELTEVITAAEFHPHHCNAFVYSSSKGTIRLCDMRAAALCDRHAKFFEEPEDPSNRSFFSEIISSISDVKFSHSGRYILTRDYLTVKVWDLNMENRPMETYQVHDYLRSKLCSLYENDCIFDKFECVWNGSD
;
A
#
# COMPACT_ATOMS: atom_id res chain seq x y z
N ALA A 1 -22.90 2.05 6.17
CA ALA A 1 -22.19 2.21 4.89
C ALA A 1 -20.74 1.89 5.17
N ASP A 2 -20.13 1.03 4.38
CA ASP A 2 -18.76 0.58 4.62
C ASP A 2 -17.79 1.70 4.22
N ILE A 3 -16.88 2.07 5.13
CA ILE A 3 -15.98 3.22 4.94
C ILE A 3 -14.74 2.74 4.19
N ILE A 4 -14.54 3.24 2.98
CA ILE A 4 -13.32 3.01 2.18
C ILE A 4 -12.15 3.71 2.87
N SER A 5 -11.05 3.00 3.04
CA SER A 5 -9.83 3.47 3.69
C SER A 5 -8.64 3.60 2.75
N THR A 6 -8.65 2.93 1.60
CA THR A 6 -7.58 3.04 0.59
C THR A 6 -8.11 2.69 -0.80
N VAL A 7 -7.51 3.28 -1.83
CA VAL A 7 -7.87 3.11 -3.25
C VAL A 7 -6.60 3.06 -4.07
N GLU A 8 -6.46 2.08 -4.96
CA GLU A 8 -5.24 1.90 -5.77
C GLU A 8 -5.55 1.30 -7.14
N PHE A 9 -5.10 1.97 -8.21
CA PHE A 9 -5.10 1.39 -9.57
C PHE A 9 -3.94 0.42 -9.77
N ASN A 10 -4.15 -0.62 -10.57
CA ASN A 10 -3.03 -1.41 -11.06
C ASN A 10 -2.22 -0.60 -12.10
N HIS A 11 -1.04 -1.11 -12.46
CA HIS A 11 -0.12 -0.45 -13.39
C HIS A 11 -0.72 -0.15 -14.78
N THR A 12 -1.71 -0.92 -15.25
CA THR A 12 -2.37 -0.69 -16.55
C THR A 12 -3.57 0.26 -16.46
N GLY A 13 -4.04 0.56 -15.24
CA GLY A 13 -5.29 1.26 -14.98
C GLY A 13 -6.55 0.44 -15.30
N GLU A 14 -6.42 -0.82 -15.72
CA GLU A 14 -7.58 -1.68 -16.03
C GLU A 14 -8.28 -2.18 -14.77
N LEU A 15 -7.55 -2.31 -13.67
CA LEU A 15 -8.08 -2.74 -12.38
C LEU A 15 -7.97 -1.61 -11.35
N LEU A 16 -8.99 -1.49 -10.53
CA LEU A 16 -9.06 -0.59 -9.38
C LEU A 16 -9.34 -1.42 -8.13
N ALA A 17 -8.48 -1.35 -7.13
CA ALA A 17 -8.72 -1.97 -5.84
C ALA A 17 -9.14 -0.93 -4.80
N THR A 18 -10.08 -1.29 -3.94
CA THR A 18 -10.46 -0.52 -2.75
C THR A 18 -10.37 -1.40 -1.52
N GLY A 19 -9.80 -0.87 -0.44
CA GLY A 19 -9.85 -1.48 0.89
C GLY A 19 -10.78 -0.70 1.81
N ASP A 20 -11.43 -1.39 2.75
CA ASP A 20 -12.33 -0.76 3.71
C ASP A 20 -11.93 -0.98 5.18
N LYS A 21 -12.65 -0.29 6.07
CA LYS A 21 -12.48 -0.41 7.53
C LYS A 21 -12.83 -1.81 8.05
N GLY A 22 -13.67 -2.56 7.35
CA GLY A 22 -14.05 -3.93 7.70
C GLY A 22 -13.11 -4.99 7.15
N GLY A 23 -11.93 -4.63 6.67
CA GLY A 23 -10.90 -5.56 6.22
C GLY A 23 -11.16 -6.25 4.88
N ARG A 24 -12.13 -5.77 4.11
CA ARG A 24 -12.46 -6.31 2.78
C ARG A 24 -11.69 -5.57 1.69
N VAL A 25 -11.37 -6.30 0.64
CA VAL A 25 -10.82 -5.76 -0.60
C VAL A 25 -11.82 -6.04 -1.72
N VAL A 26 -12.18 -4.98 -2.45
CA VAL A 26 -13.01 -5.04 -3.66
C VAL A 26 -12.16 -4.61 -4.83
N ILE A 27 -12.12 -5.43 -5.88
CA ILE A 27 -11.43 -5.15 -7.13
C ILE A 27 -12.50 -4.91 -8.18
N PHE A 28 -12.35 -3.81 -8.91
CA PHE A 28 -13.16 -3.45 -10.06
C PHE A 28 -12.33 -3.57 -11.33
N GLN A 29 -12.95 -4.02 -12.42
CA GLN A 29 -12.34 -4.08 -13.74
C GLN A 29 -13.06 -3.11 -14.68
N ARG A 30 -12.28 -2.35 -15.44
CA ARG A 30 -12.79 -1.47 -16.48
C ARG A 30 -13.37 -2.29 -17.62
N GLU A 31 -14.61 -2.01 -17.99
CA GLU A 31 -15.21 -2.61 -19.17
C GLU A 31 -14.41 -2.24 -20.44
N GLN A 32 -14.15 -3.24 -21.29
CA GLN A 32 -13.41 -3.00 -22.53
C GLN A 32 -14.25 -2.17 -23.50
N GLU A 33 -13.64 -1.17 -24.14
CA GLU A 33 -14.32 -0.35 -25.12
C GLU A 33 -14.83 -1.22 -26.28
N SER A 34 -16.15 -1.30 -26.43
CA SER A 34 -16.72 -1.90 -27.63
C SER A 34 -16.34 -1.06 -28.85
N LYS A 35 -15.92 -1.71 -29.95
CA LYS A 35 -15.57 -1.03 -31.22
C LYS A 35 -16.68 -0.12 -31.78
N GLN A 36 -17.88 -0.16 -31.22
CA GLN A 36 -19.04 0.59 -31.66
C GLN A 36 -19.21 1.95 -30.95
N GLN A 37 -18.54 2.21 -29.82
CA GLN A 37 -18.65 3.49 -29.09
C GLN A 37 -17.30 3.96 -28.49
N PRO A 38 -16.42 4.57 -29.30
CA PRO A 38 -15.08 5.03 -28.87
C PRO A 38 -15.07 6.27 -27.96
N GLN A 39 -16.22 6.71 -27.43
CA GLN A 39 -16.33 7.90 -26.57
C GLN A 39 -16.91 7.62 -25.17
N ARG A 40 -17.29 6.38 -24.85
CA ARG A 40 -17.67 6.02 -23.48
C ARG A 40 -16.44 5.51 -22.74
N ARG A 41 -15.94 6.29 -21.79
CA ARG A 41 -15.00 5.76 -20.77
C ARG A 41 -15.68 4.57 -20.12
N GLY A 42 -15.08 3.38 -20.23
CA GLY A 42 -15.66 2.15 -19.69
C GLY A 42 -15.93 2.26 -18.20
N GLU A 43 -17.09 1.75 -17.76
CA GLU A 43 -17.45 1.69 -16.34
C GLU A 43 -16.60 0.64 -15.62
N TYR A 44 -16.34 0.86 -14.33
CA TYR A 44 -15.62 -0.10 -13.48
C TYR A 44 -16.64 -0.99 -12.77
N ASN A 45 -16.68 -2.26 -13.15
CA ASN A 45 -17.60 -3.25 -12.59
C ASN A 45 -16.87 -4.14 -11.57
N VAL A 46 -17.59 -4.63 -10.56
CA VAL A 46 -17.02 -5.54 -9.55
C VAL A 46 -16.47 -6.79 -10.23
N TYR A 47 -15.17 -7.01 -10.04
CA TYR A 47 -14.41 -8.12 -10.61
C TYR A 47 -14.10 -9.19 -9.56
N SER A 48 -13.77 -8.79 -8.33
CA SER A 48 -13.57 -9.72 -7.21
C SER A 48 -13.81 -9.03 -5.87
N THR A 49 -14.33 -9.76 -4.90
CA THR A 49 -14.47 -9.30 -3.51
C THR A 49 -14.00 -10.40 -2.57
N PHE A 50 -13.15 -10.07 -1.61
CA PHE A 50 -12.65 -11.02 -0.61
C PHE A 50 -12.35 -10.35 0.73
N GLN A 51 -12.45 -11.13 1.81
CA GLN A 51 -12.02 -10.71 3.15
C GLN A 51 -10.50 -10.80 3.21
N SER A 52 -9.82 -9.67 3.37
CA SER A 52 -8.36 -9.63 3.42
C SER A 52 -7.83 -9.82 4.84
N HIS A 53 -8.38 -9.07 5.79
CA HIS A 53 -7.99 -9.11 7.20
C HIS A 53 -9.23 -9.34 8.06
N GLU A 54 -9.05 -10.00 9.19
CA GLU A 54 -10.07 -10.18 10.22
C GLU A 54 -9.52 -9.57 11.51
N PRO A 55 -10.40 -9.18 12.47
CA PRO A 55 -9.94 -8.65 13.74
C PRO A 55 -9.06 -9.69 14.44
N GLU A 56 -7.88 -9.27 14.90
CA GLU A 56 -6.97 -10.11 15.66
C GLU A 56 -6.74 -9.49 17.06
N PHE A 57 -6.38 -10.31 18.03
CA PHE A 57 -6.07 -9.83 19.38
C PHE A 57 -4.73 -10.37 19.86
N ASP A 58 -3.80 -9.48 20.18
CA ASP A 58 -2.55 -9.83 20.84
C ASP A 58 -2.80 -9.91 22.35
N TYR A 59 -3.01 -11.13 22.85
CA TYR A 59 -3.26 -11.40 24.28
C TYR A 59 -2.09 -11.01 25.18
N LEU A 60 -0.86 -11.02 24.68
CA LEU A 60 0.32 -10.71 25.49
C LEU A 60 0.47 -9.21 25.69
N LYS A 61 0.07 -8.42 24.68
CA LYS A 61 0.10 -6.95 24.74
C LYS A 61 -1.24 -6.33 25.10
N SER A 62 -2.30 -7.14 25.22
CA SER A 62 -3.68 -6.70 25.37
C SER A 62 -4.06 -5.67 24.31
N LEU A 63 -3.66 -5.93 23.06
CA LEU A 63 -3.84 -5.02 21.94
C LEU A 63 -4.79 -5.65 20.91
N GLU A 64 -5.88 -4.94 20.61
CA GLU A 64 -6.74 -5.25 19.48
C GLU A 64 -6.07 -4.77 18.19
N ILE A 65 -6.05 -5.64 17.19
CA ILE A 65 -5.52 -5.38 15.86
C ILE A 65 -6.73 -5.24 14.94
N GLU A 66 -7.01 -4.01 14.52
CA GLU A 66 -8.10 -3.73 13.57
C GLU A 66 -7.87 -4.42 12.23
N GLU A 67 -8.97 -4.85 11.62
CA GLU A 67 -8.99 -5.43 10.28
C GLU A 67 -8.88 -4.37 9.17
N LYS A 68 -9.01 -3.08 9.51
CA LYS A 68 -8.96 -1.96 8.57
C LYS A 68 -7.78 -2.07 7.60
N ILE A 69 -8.07 -1.95 6.31
CA ILE A 69 -7.02 -1.93 5.28
C ILE A 69 -6.38 -0.55 5.23
N ASN A 70 -5.10 -0.45 5.60
CA ASN A 70 -4.36 0.81 5.57
C ASN A 70 -3.89 1.17 4.16
N LYS A 71 -3.30 0.21 3.44
CA LYS A 71 -2.77 0.41 2.08
C LYS A 71 -2.92 -0.85 1.23
N ILE A 72 -3.06 -0.63 -0.08
CA ILE A 72 -2.98 -1.66 -1.12
C ILE A 72 -1.88 -1.25 -2.10
N ARG A 73 -1.05 -2.22 -2.54
CA ARG A 73 -0.07 -2.02 -3.61
C ARG A 73 -0.10 -3.17 -4.58
N TRP A 74 -0.28 -2.88 -5.86
CA TRP A 74 -0.19 -3.90 -6.90
C TRP A 74 1.25 -4.28 -7.16
N LEU A 75 1.48 -5.55 -7.46
CA LEU A 75 2.74 -6.01 -8.04
C LEU A 75 2.67 -5.91 -9.57
N PRO A 76 3.81 -5.70 -10.25
CA PRO A 76 3.88 -5.83 -11.69
C PRO A 76 3.41 -7.20 -12.17
N GLN A 77 2.66 -7.23 -13.27
CA GLN A 77 2.09 -8.47 -13.79
C GLN A 77 3.16 -9.27 -14.56
N HIS A 78 3.44 -10.50 -14.10
CA HIS A 78 4.37 -11.43 -14.76
C HIS A 78 3.68 -12.60 -15.48
N ASN A 79 2.42 -12.88 -15.15
CA ASN A 79 1.63 -13.95 -15.74
C ASN A 79 0.16 -13.56 -15.80
N ALA A 80 -0.72 -14.49 -16.18
CA ALA A 80 -2.16 -14.22 -16.28
C ALA A 80 -2.83 -13.86 -14.95
N ALA A 81 -2.21 -14.17 -13.80
CA ALA A 81 -2.73 -13.78 -12.49
C ALA A 81 -2.19 -12.41 -12.07
N TYR A 82 -3.04 -11.69 -11.34
CA TYR A 82 -2.67 -10.43 -10.70
C TYR A 82 -2.25 -10.68 -9.26
N PHE A 83 -1.34 -9.85 -8.76
CA PHE A 83 -0.85 -9.92 -7.41
C PHE A 83 -0.93 -8.54 -6.76
N LEU A 84 -1.37 -8.51 -5.51
CA LEU A 84 -1.40 -7.29 -4.71
C LEU A 84 -0.99 -7.58 -3.27
N LEU A 85 -0.35 -6.61 -2.64
CA LEU A 85 -0.18 -6.53 -1.20
C LEU A 85 -1.34 -5.74 -0.60
N SER A 86 -1.85 -6.22 0.53
CA SER A 86 -2.73 -5.45 1.41
C SER A 86 -2.14 -5.47 2.82
N THR A 87 -2.31 -4.39 3.57
CA THR A 87 -1.80 -4.30 4.95
C THR A 87 -2.84 -3.71 5.89
N ASN A 88 -2.89 -4.21 7.12
CA ASN A 88 -3.45 -3.50 8.26
C ASN A 88 -2.31 -2.95 9.14
N ASP A 89 -2.57 -2.66 10.41
CA ASP A 89 -1.59 -2.08 11.33
C ASP A 89 -0.41 -3.00 11.67
N LYS A 90 -0.51 -4.32 11.48
CA LYS A 90 0.48 -5.29 11.98
C LYS A 90 0.91 -6.34 10.96
N THR A 91 0.10 -6.59 9.94
CA THR A 91 0.31 -7.69 9.00
C THR A 91 0.18 -7.20 7.56
N VAL A 92 1.05 -7.72 6.70
CA VAL A 92 0.96 -7.55 5.24
C VAL A 92 0.60 -8.91 4.63
N LYS A 93 -0.34 -8.95 3.70
CA LYS A 93 -0.74 -10.17 2.98
C LYS A 93 -0.53 -10.00 1.48
N LEU A 94 0.08 -11.01 0.86
CA LEU A 94 0.19 -11.12 -0.59
C LEU A 94 -0.97 -11.94 -1.12
N TRP A 95 -1.79 -11.33 -1.97
CA TRP A 95 -2.94 -11.95 -2.61
C TRP A 95 -2.64 -12.28 -4.07
N LYS A 96 -3.15 -13.42 -4.53
CA LYS A 96 -3.19 -13.79 -5.94
C LYS A 96 -4.62 -13.79 -6.40
N VAL A 97 -4.90 -13.04 -7.47
CA VAL A 97 -6.20 -12.97 -8.13
C VAL A 97 -6.05 -13.60 -9.50
N SER A 98 -6.76 -14.70 -9.74
CA SER A 98 -6.67 -15.44 -11.00
C SER A 98 -8.04 -15.78 -11.55
N GLU A 99 -8.14 -15.73 -12.88
CA GLU A 99 -9.29 -16.19 -13.63
C GLU A 99 -9.22 -17.70 -13.88
N ARG A 100 -10.38 -18.36 -13.79
CA ARG A 100 -10.56 -19.77 -14.13
C ARG A 100 -11.79 -19.95 -15.00
N ASP A 101 -11.58 -20.48 -16.20
CA ASP A 101 -12.60 -20.74 -17.23
C ASP A 101 -12.81 -22.24 -17.47
N LYS A 102 -12.11 -23.11 -16.73
CA LYS A 102 -12.16 -24.57 -16.88
C LYS A 102 -12.25 -25.27 -15.54
N ARG A 103 -12.97 -26.40 -15.50
CA ARG A 103 -13.06 -27.30 -14.34
C ARG A 103 -12.76 -28.75 -14.71
N PRO A 104 -12.15 -29.53 -13.80
CA PRO A 104 -11.97 -30.97 -13.99
C PRO A 104 -13.28 -31.74 -13.82
N GLU A 105 -13.61 -32.59 -14.79
CA GLU A 105 -14.76 -33.51 -14.75
C GLU A 105 -14.31 -34.96 -15.03
N GLY A 106 -15.14 -35.94 -14.65
CA GLY A 106 -14.86 -37.37 -14.91
C GLY A 106 -14.07 -38.09 -13.81
N TYR A 107 -14.38 -37.81 -12.54
CA TYR A 107 -13.79 -38.52 -11.41
C TYR A 107 -14.23 -39.99 -11.36
N ASN A 108 -13.33 -40.89 -10.93
CA ASN A 108 -13.67 -42.32 -10.84
C ASN A 108 -14.68 -42.62 -9.73
N LEU A 109 -14.57 -41.91 -8.60
CA LEU A 109 -15.33 -42.15 -7.37
C LEU A 109 -16.55 -41.24 -7.22
N LYS A 110 -16.82 -40.36 -8.20
CA LYS A 110 -18.00 -39.49 -8.19
C LYS A 110 -18.72 -39.58 -9.53
N ASP A 111 -20.05 -39.59 -9.52
CA ASP A 111 -20.85 -39.43 -10.74
C ASP A 111 -20.87 -37.96 -11.20
N GLU A 112 -21.54 -37.67 -12.32
CA GLU A 112 -21.62 -36.30 -12.86
C GLU A 112 -22.40 -35.35 -11.93
N ASP A 113 -23.24 -35.88 -11.04
CA ASP A 113 -23.96 -35.14 -9.99
C ASP A 113 -23.12 -34.98 -8.69
N GLY A 114 -21.87 -35.45 -8.69
CA GLY A 114 -20.95 -35.37 -7.56
C GLY A 114 -21.19 -36.38 -6.44
N ARG A 115 -22.11 -37.33 -6.62
CA ARG A 115 -22.43 -38.36 -5.64
C ARG A 115 -21.36 -39.46 -5.65
N PRO A 116 -21.03 -40.03 -4.48
CA PRO A 116 -20.05 -41.09 -4.40
C PRO A 116 -20.52 -42.32 -5.18
N ARG A 117 -19.65 -42.85 -6.05
CA ARG A 117 -19.85 -44.12 -6.75
C ARG A 117 -19.33 -45.26 -5.89
N ASP A 118 -20.02 -46.39 -5.91
CA ASP A 118 -19.56 -47.61 -5.25
C ASP A 118 -18.23 -48.08 -5.88
N PRO A 119 -17.14 -48.20 -5.10
CA PRO A 119 -15.84 -48.66 -5.60
C PRO A 119 -15.89 -50.02 -6.29
N SER A 120 -16.82 -50.90 -5.89
CA SER A 120 -16.98 -52.24 -6.47
C SER A 120 -17.52 -52.21 -7.91
N MET A 121 -18.13 -51.11 -8.33
CA MET A 121 -18.67 -50.92 -9.68
C MET A 121 -17.65 -50.30 -10.65
N ILE A 122 -16.43 -50.02 -10.19
CA ILE A 122 -15.38 -49.39 -11.01
C ILE A 122 -14.61 -50.46 -11.77
N THR A 123 -14.93 -50.62 -13.04
CA THR A 123 -14.29 -51.60 -13.92
C THR A 123 -13.06 -51.06 -14.66
N THR A 124 -12.93 -49.74 -14.78
CA THR A 124 -11.83 -49.06 -15.47
C THR A 124 -11.51 -47.73 -14.80
N LEU A 125 -10.22 -47.37 -14.75
CA LEU A 125 -9.77 -46.08 -14.26
C LEU A 125 -9.72 -45.06 -15.41
N ARG A 126 -10.18 -43.85 -15.13
CA ARG A 126 -10.18 -42.70 -16.04
C ARG A 126 -9.40 -41.55 -15.41
N VAL A 127 -8.81 -40.73 -16.28
CA VAL A 127 -8.17 -39.47 -15.87
C VAL A 127 -9.18 -38.34 -16.09
N PRO A 128 -9.37 -37.44 -15.11
CA PRO A 128 -10.25 -36.28 -15.28
C PRO A 128 -9.84 -35.41 -16.47
N VAL A 129 -10.83 -34.86 -17.17
CA VAL A 129 -10.63 -33.97 -18.32
C VAL A 129 -11.12 -32.57 -17.97
N LEU A 130 -10.38 -31.55 -18.39
CA LEU A 130 -10.79 -30.15 -18.22
C LEU A 130 -11.91 -29.82 -19.21
N ARG A 131 -13.06 -29.39 -18.68
CA ARG A 131 -14.18 -28.87 -19.48
C ARG A 131 -14.35 -27.35 -19.26
N PRO A 132 -14.80 -26.60 -20.28
CA PRO A 132 -15.13 -25.18 -20.12
C PRO A 132 -16.19 -24.95 -19.04
N MET A 133 -16.08 -23.85 -18.32
CA MET A 133 -17.05 -23.34 -17.36
C MET A 133 -17.16 -21.81 -17.48
N ASP A 134 -18.17 -21.23 -16.84
CA ASP A 134 -18.28 -19.77 -16.74
C ASP A 134 -17.04 -19.19 -16.04
N LEU A 135 -16.60 -18.01 -16.52
CA LEU A 135 -15.43 -17.32 -15.98
C LEU A 135 -15.62 -17.05 -14.50
N MET A 136 -14.71 -17.57 -13.69
CA MET A 136 -14.71 -17.36 -12.25
C MET A 136 -13.41 -16.72 -11.82
N VAL A 137 -13.50 -15.69 -10.98
CA VAL A 137 -12.35 -14.99 -10.42
C VAL A 137 -12.14 -15.45 -8.99
N GLU A 138 -10.98 -16.02 -8.70
CA GLU A 138 -10.60 -16.48 -7.36
C GLU A 138 -9.47 -15.60 -6.81
N ALA A 139 -9.67 -15.05 -5.61
CA ALA A 139 -8.64 -14.39 -4.83
C ALA A 139 -8.16 -15.33 -3.71
N THR A 140 -6.85 -15.58 -3.64
CA THR A 140 -6.26 -16.49 -2.66
C THR A 140 -5.09 -15.83 -1.93
N PRO A 141 -5.02 -15.94 -0.59
CA PRO A 141 -3.87 -15.45 0.16
C PRO A 141 -2.70 -16.39 -0.11
N ARG A 142 -1.62 -15.86 -0.68
CA ARG A 142 -0.40 -16.62 -0.97
C ARG A 142 0.55 -16.62 0.21
N ARG A 143 0.70 -15.47 0.86
CA ARG A 143 1.68 -15.26 1.93
C ARG A 143 1.18 -14.22 2.92
N VAL A 144 1.63 -14.38 4.16
CA VAL A 144 1.36 -13.48 5.28
C VAL A 144 2.68 -13.11 5.92
N PHE A 145 2.99 -11.82 5.97
CA PHE A 145 4.18 -11.24 6.57
C PHE A 145 3.74 -10.55 7.87
N ALA A 146 4.11 -11.13 9.00
CA ALA A 146 3.62 -10.73 10.31
C ALA A 146 4.77 -10.62 11.32
N ASN A 147 4.48 -10.07 12.50
CA ASN A 147 5.37 -10.03 13.67
C ASN A 147 6.72 -9.30 13.48
N ALA A 148 6.83 -8.41 12.49
CA ALA A 148 8.02 -7.58 12.29
C ALA A 148 7.84 -6.13 12.76
N HIS A 149 6.61 -5.68 12.93
CA HIS A 149 6.29 -4.30 13.31
C HIS A 149 5.84 -4.22 14.75
N THR A 150 6.46 -3.30 15.49
CA THR A 150 6.05 -3.00 16.86
C THR A 150 4.95 -1.94 16.86
N TYR A 151 5.02 -0.97 15.95
CA TYR A 151 4.09 0.15 15.82
C TYR A 151 3.12 -0.05 14.64
N HIS A 152 2.33 0.95 14.28
CA HIS A 152 1.32 0.82 13.23
C HIS A 152 1.95 0.96 11.84
N ILE A 153 1.73 -0.02 10.97
CA ILE A 153 2.20 0.06 9.59
C ILE A 153 1.45 1.19 8.86
N ASN A 154 2.19 2.21 8.45
CA ASN A 154 1.67 3.35 7.69
C ASN A 154 1.91 3.22 6.17
N SER A 155 2.94 2.46 5.76
CA SER A 155 3.34 2.36 4.35
C SER A 155 3.77 0.96 3.96
N ILE A 156 3.47 0.62 2.71
CA ILE A 156 4.05 -0.49 1.97
C ILE A 156 4.45 0.01 0.58
N SER A 157 5.59 -0.44 0.07
CA SER A 157 6.09 -0.06 -1.25
C SER A 157 6.89 -1.19 -1.87
N VAL A 158 6.61 -1.49 -3.14
CA VAL A 158 7.26 -2.56 -3.92
C VAL A 158 8.55 -2.02 -4.51
N ASN A 159 9.62 -2.80 -4.46
CA ASN A 159 10.88 -2.43 -5.06
C ASN A 159 10.88 -2.70 -6.58
N SER A 160 11.65 -1.92 -7.32
CA SER A 160 11.89 -2.09 -8.76
C SER A 160 12.74 -3.32 -9.11
N ASP A 161 13.22 -4.08 -8.11
CA ASP A 161 13.96 -5.33 -8.30
C ASP A 161 13.05 -6.56 -8.53
N TYR A 162 11.73 -6.42 -8.38
CA TYR A 162 10.71 -7.48 -8.51
C TYR A 162 10.84 -8.63 -7.50
N GLU A 163 11.69 -8.49 -6.48
CA GLU A 163 11.96 -9.53 -5.49
C GLU A 163 11.66 -9.06 -4.07
N THR A 164 11.81 -7.76 -3.82
CA THR A 164 11.65 -7.17 -2.49
C THR A 164 10.55 -6.11 -2.42
N TYR A 165 10.10 -5.87 -1.21
CA TYR A 165 9.25 -4.73 -0.87
C TYR A 165 9.61 -4.26 0.54
N MET A 166 9.16 -3.07 0.91
CA MET A 166 9.32 -2.56 2.27
C MET A 166 7.98 -2.29 2.92
N SER A 167 7.98 -2.37 4.25
CA SER A 167 6.91 -1.87 5.09
C SER A 167 7.47 -0.94 6.16
N ALA A 168 6.79 0.18 6.40
CA ALA A 168 7.19 1.18 7.38
C ALA A 168 6.12 1.29 8.47
N ASP A 169 6.56 1.33 9.73
CA ASP A 169 5.76 1.77 10.86
C ASP A 169 6.23 3.15 11.35
N ASP A 170 5.73 3.59 12.51
CA ASP A 170 6.00 4.91 13.06
C ASP A 170 7.49 5.16 13.36
N LEU A 171 8.33 4.13 13.54
CA LEU A 171 9.75 4.29 13.90
C LEU A 171 10.71 3.43 13.08
N ARG A 172 10.21 2.46 12.31
CA ARG A 172 11.03 1.47 11.63
C ARG A 172 10.59 1.22 10.20
N ILE A 173 11.57 0.93 9.34
CA ILE A 173 11.35 0.44 7.98
C ILE A 173 12.01 -0.92 7.85
N ASN A 174 11.24 -1.91 7.41
CA ASN A 174 11.67 -3.29 7.22
C ASN A 174 11.62 -3.65 5.74
N LEU A 175 12.68 -4.30 5.25
CA LEU A 175 12.78 -4.89 3.92
C LEU A 175 12.40 -6.36 3.97
N TRP A 176 11.64 -6.80 2.98
CA TRP A 176 11.13 -8.15 2.85
C TRP A 176 11.44 -8.70 1.47
N ASN A 177 11.63 -10.02 1.39
CA ASN A 177 11.60 -10.74 0.14
C ASN A 177 10.19 -11.35 -0.03
N PHE A 178 9.61 -11.27 -1.22
CA PHE A 178 8.27 -11.80 -1.48
C PHE A 178 8.14 -13.30 -1.16
N GLU A 179 9.24 -14.06 -1.16
CA GLU A 179 9.21 -15.50 -0.92
C GLU A 179 9.47 -15.92 0.54
N ILE A 180 9.91 -14.99 1.39
CA ILE A 180 10.36 -15.25 2.75
C ILE A 180 9.46 -14.50 3.74
N THR A 181 8.66 -15.23 4.51
CA THR A 181 7.66 -14.63 5.43
C THR A 181 8.10 -14.62 6.89
N ASN A 182 9.14 -15.37 7.24
CA ASN A 182 9.61 -15.56 8.61
C ASN A 182 10.80 -14.67 8.98
N GLN A 183 11.30 -13.86 8.05
CA GLN A 183 12.43 -12.95 8.27
C GLN A 183 12.18 -11.65 7.52
N SER A 184 12.55 -10.55 8.16
CA SER A 184 12.64 -9.23 7.54
C SER A 184 13.96 -8.59 7.99
N PHE A 185 14.46 -7.66 7.19
CA PHE A 185 15.67 -6.92 7.52
C PHE A 185 15.29 -5.48 7.85
N ASN A 186 15.59 -5.04 9.06
CA ASN A 186 15.35 -3.66 9.45
C ASN A 186 16.43 -2.75 8.82
N ILE A 187 16.01 -1.85 7.95
CA ILE A 187 16.90 -0.94 7.21
C ILE A 187 16.95 0.46 7.83
N VAL A 188 15.90 0.87 8.53
CA VAL A 188 15.83 2.15 9.27
C VAL A 188 15.22 1.87 10.65
N ASP A 189 15.85 2.39 11.70
CA ASP A 189 15.33 2.43 13.07
C ASP A 189 15.62 3.80 13.66
N ILE A 190 14.59 4.64 13.76
CA ILE A 190 14.69 5.97 14.40
C ILE A 190 14.21 5.94 15.86
N LYS A 191 13.99 4.74 16.42
CA LYS A 191 13.56 4.60 17.80
C LYS A 191 14.60 5.20 18.77
N PRO A 192 14.23 6.17 19.61
CA PRO A 192 15.15 6.71 20.60
C PRO A 192 15.45 5.68 21.69
N ALA A 193 16.60 5.83 22.36
CA ALA A 193 16.96 4.97 23.49
C ALA A 193 15.95 5.11 24.64
N ASN A 194 15.46 6.32 24.89
CA ASN A 194 14.36 6.60 25.80
C ASN A 194 13.12 7.03 25.00
N MET A 195 12.00 6.33 25.17
CA MET A 195 10.73 6.67 24.49
C MET A 195 10.18 8.04 24.90
N GLU A 196 10.57 8.57 26.06
CA GLU A 196 10.19 9.94 26.48
C GLU A 196 10.86 11.04 25.64
N GLU A 197 11.97 10.72 24.96
CA GLU A 197 12.69 11.63 24.07
C GLU A 197 12.18 11.54 22.62
N LEU A 198 11.05 10.89 22.39
CA LEU A 198 10.47 10.76 21.06
C LEU A 198 10.02 12.13 20.56
N THR A 199 10.69 12.63 19.52
CA THR A 199 10.35 13.92 18.90
C THR A 199 9.85 13.79 17.47
N GLU A 200 10.07 12.64 16.83
CA GLU A 200 9.85 12.45 15.40
C GLU A 200 9.37 11.03 15.11
N VAL A 201 8.37 10.90 14.24
CA VAL A 201 7.89 9.61 13.73
C VAL A 201 7.90 9.60 12.21
N ILE A 202 8.07 8.41 11.63
CA ILE A 202 7.93 8.15 10.19
C ILE A 202 6.44 8.19 9.85
N THR A 203 6.09 8.94 8.81
CA THR A 203 4.68 9.12 8.42
C THR A 203 4.32 8.46 7.10
N ALA A 204 5.27 8.42 6.16
CA ALA A 204 5.12 7.72 4.89
C ALA A 204 6.50 7.28 4.37
N ALA A 205 6.53 6.22 3.56
CA ALA A 205 7.74 5.73 2.91
C ALA A 205 7.44 5.13 1.53
N GLU A 206 8.32 5.38 0.55
CA GLU A 206 8.17 4.87 -0.82
C GLU A 206 9.52 4.57 -1.51
N PHE A 207 9.58 3.48 -2.27
CA PHE A 207 10.74 3.13 -3.10
C PHE A 207 10.77 4.00 -4.35
N HIS A 208 11.97 4.28 -4.83
CA HIS A 208 12.13 4.94 -6.11
C HIS A 208 11.64 4.02 -7.25
N PRO A 209 10.85 4.52 -8.22
CA PRO A 209 10.20 3.68 -9.24
C PRO A 209 11.19 2.93 -10.14
N HIS A 210 12.40 3.47 -10.34
CA HIS A 210 13.42 2.93 -11.25
C HIS A 210 14.75 2.53 -10.59
N HIS A 211 14.95 2.85 -9.31
CA HIS A 211 16.25 2.71 -8.66
C HIS A 211 16.10 1.83 -7.43
N CYS A 212 16.49 0.57 -7.55
CA CYS A 212 16.23 -0.45 -6.52
C CYS A 212 16.90 -0.19 -5.17
N ASN A 213 17.91 0.67 -5.15
CA ASN A 213 18.67 1.03 -3.96
C ASN A 213 18.16 2.32 -3.29
N ALA A 214 17.26 3.07 -3.91
CA ALA A 214 16.82 4.37 -3.42
C ALA A 214 15.39 4.30 -2.90
N PHE A 215 15.16 4.88 -1.73
CA PHE A 215 13.82 5.09 -1.17
C PHE A 215 13.79 6.39 -0.38
N VAL A 216 12.58 6.89 -0.13
CA VAL A 216 12.34 8.04 0.72
C VAL A 216 11.44 7.67 1.87
N TYR A 217 11.60 8.38 2.99
CA TYR A 217 10.60 8.43 4.02
C TYR A 217 10.43 9.87 4.53
N SER A 218 9.19 10.20 4.86
CA SER A 218 8.81 11.48 5.44
C SER A 218 8.58 11.35 6.94
N SER A 219 8.56 12.49 7.63
CA SER A 219 8.32 12.52 9.07
C SER A 219 7.26 13.50 9.52
N SER A 220 6.87 13.36 10.78
CA SER A 220 5.95 14.26 11.48
C SER A 220 6.50 15.68 11.69
N LYS A 221 7.77 15.93 11.38
CA LYS A 221 8.41 17.26 11.44
C LYS A 221 8.49 17.96 10.09
N GLY A 222 7.87 17.41 9.04
CA GLY A 222 7.89 18.00 7.71
C GLY A 222 9.20 17.81 6.94
N THR A 223 9.98 16.79 7.30
CA THR A 223 11.26 16.49 6.64
C THR A 223 11.14 15.27 5.74
N ILE A 224 11.94 15.23 4.68
CA ILE A 224 12.04 14.07 3.78
C ILE A 224 13.49 13.60 3.76
N ARG A 225 13.69 12.30 3.96
CA ARG A 225 15.00 11.67 3.90
C ARG A 225 15.03 10.70 2.74
N LEU A 226 15.97 10.92 1.82
CA LEU A 226 16.29 9.96 0.76
C LEU A 226 17.46 9.12 1.21
N CYS A 227 17.29 7.80 1.17
CA CYS A 227 18.28 6.82 1.58
C CYS A 227 18.83 6.08 0.35
N ASP A 228 20.12 5.71 0.40
CA ASP A 228 20.78 4.86 -0.59
C ASP A 228 21.29 3.58 0.08
N MET A 229 20.64 2.45 -0.22
CA MET A 229 20.94 1.13 0.31
C MET A 229 22.32 0.59 -0.13
N ARG A 230 22.98 1.22 -1.12
CA ARG A 230 24.34 0.86 -1.52
C ARG A 230 25.39 1.50 -0.61
N ALA A 231 25.08 2.64 -0.01
CA ALA A 231 26.03 3.39 0.81
C ALA A 231 26.33 2.67 2.13
N ALA A 232 25.32 2.02 2.72
CA ALA A 232 25.44 1.26 3.95
C ALA A 232 24.35 0.19 4.05
N ALA A 233 24.66 -0.92 4.73
CA ALA A 233 23.68 -1.97 5.00
C ALA A 233 22.53 -1.47 5.89
N LEU A 234 22.84 -0.60 6.85
CA LEU A 234 21.88 0.13 7.64
C LEU A 234 21.74 1.52 7.02
N CYS A 235 20.52 1.95 6.71
CA CYS A 235 20.24 3.28 6.16
C CYS A 235 20.09 4.31 7.29
N ASP A 236 20.96 4.24 8.30
CA ASP A 236 20.99 5.12 9.47
C ASP A 236 21.42 6.55 9.11
N ARG A 237 22.16 6.69 8.00
CA ARG A 237 22.46 7.97 7.35
C ARG A 237 21.60 8.14 6.11
N HIS A 238 20.96 9.29 5.99
CA HIS A 238 20.30 9.69 4.76
C HIS A 238 21.35 10.15 3.73
N ALA A 239 21.11 9.83 2.46
CA ALA A 239 21.92 10.34 1.36
C ALA A 239 21.59 11.81 1.07
N LYS A 240 20.31 12.18 1.17
CA LYS A 240 19.82 13.55 1.03
C LYS A 240 18.75 13.86 2.05
N PHE A 241 18.69 15.12 2.49
CA PHE A 241 17.75 15.62 3.49
C PHE A 241 17.06 16.86 2.94
N PHE A 242 15.76 16.74 2.67
CA PHE A 242 14.94 17.82 2.14
C PHE A 242 14.18 18.48 3.28
N GLU A 243 14.42 19.77 3.44
CA GLU A 243 13.80 20.61 4.46
C GLU A 243 13.65 22.01 3.90
N GLU A 244 12.50 22.63 4.17
CA GLU A 244 12.28 24.04 3.86
C GLU A 244 12.63 24.86 5.11
N PRO A 245 13.56 25.82 5.02
CA PRO A 245 13.89 26.67 6.16
C PRO A 245 12.66 27.46 6.61
N GLU A 246 12.15 27.19 7.81
CA GLU A 246 11.10 28.00 8.41
C GLU A 246 11.68 29.29 8.99
N ASP A 247 11.07 30.43 8.64
CA ASP A 247 11.35 31.69 9.30
C ASP A 247 10.93 31.58 10.78
N PRO A 248 11.85 31.80 11.75
CA PRO A 248 11.53 31.73 13.18
C PRO A 248 10.35 32.61 13.59
N SER A 249 10.07 33.69 12.85
CA SER A 249 8.93 34.58 13.10
C SER A 249 7.56 33.95 12.75
N ASN A 250 7.53 32.95 11.88
CA ASN A 250 6.33 32.20 11.50
C ASN A 250 6.14 30.91 12.32
N ARG A 251 7.07 30.62 13.25
CA ARG A 251 7.04 29.41 14.05
C ARG A 251 6.01 29.56 15.17
N SER A 252 4.93 28.81 15.06
CA SER A 252 3.85 28.72 16.03
C SER A 252 3.68 27.28 16.51
N PHE A 253 2.96 27.07 17.61
CA PHE A 253 2.58 25.72 18.04
C PHE A 253 1.92 24.90 16.92
N PHE A 254 1.04 25.55 16.14
CA PHE A 254 0.37 24.88 15.02
C PHE A 254 1.30 24.61 13.83
N SER A 255 2.42 25.33 13.69
CA SER A 255 3.36 25.14 12.57
C SER A 255 3.93 23.73 12.60
N GLU A 256 4.32 23.22 13.77
CA GLU A 256 4.84 21.85 13.89
C GLU A 256 3.77 20.81 13.55
N ILE A 257 2.52 21.02 13.99
CA ILE A 257 1.40 20.11 13.71
C ILE A 257 1.10 20.04 12.21
N ILE A 258 0.94 21.19 11.55
CA ILE A 258 0.59 21.24 10.14
C ILE A 258 1.77 20.93 9.21
N SER A 259 3.02 21.00 9.71
CA SER A 259 4.22 20.62 8.95
C SER A 259 4.34 19.11 8.75
N SER A 260 3.64 18.31 9.57
CA SER A 260 3.63 16.85 9.46
C SER A 260 3.22 16.42 8.06
N ILE A 261 4.12 15.70 7.37
CA ILE A 261 3.83 15.17 6.03
C ILE A 261 2.95 13.94 6.19
N SER A 262 1.78 13.93 5.56
CA SER A 262 0.85 12.80 5.59
C SER A 262 1.09 11.78 4.47
N ASP A 263 1.70 12.19 3.36
CA ASP A 263 1.99 11.31 2.22
C ASP A 263 3.19 11.80 1.41
N VAL A 264 3.91 10.86 0.80
CA VAL A 264 5.09 11.11 -0.05
C VAL A 264 5.00 10.24 -1.30
N LYS A 265 5.18 10.86 -2.47
CA LYS A 265 5.09 10.18 -3.78
C LYS A 265 6.16 10.57 -4.76
N PHE A 266 6.91 9.60 -5.26
CA PHE A 266 7.74 9.82 -6.44
C PHE A 266 6.89 10.10 -7.68
N SER A 267 7.36 11.00 -8.53
CA SER A 267 6.84 11.13 -9.90
C SER A 267 7.15 9.87 -10.71
N HIS A 268 6.40 9.58 -11.76
CA HIS A 268 6.63 8.40 -12.60
C HIS A 268 7.99 8.47 -13.32
N SER A 269 8.51 9.68 -13.57
CA SER A 269 9.88 9.90 -14.06
C SER A 269 10.96 9.58 -13.03
N GLY A 270 10.61 9.52 -11.74
CA GLY A 270 11.54 9.37 -10.62
C GLY A 270 12.32 10.64 -10.27
N ARG A 271 12.17 11.73 -11.02
CA ARG A 271 12.95 12.96 -10.80
C ARG A 271 12.44 13.81 -9.64
N TYR A 272 11.15 13.74 -9.35
CA TYR A 272 10.48 14.63 -8.41
C TYR A 272 9.85 13.85 -7.26
N ILE A 273 9.71 14.50 -6.11
CA ILE A 273 8.96 14.01 -4.96
C ILE A 273 7.79 14.96 -4.71
N LEU A 274 6.59 14.41 -4.60
CA LEU A 274 5.40 15.10 -4.11
C LEU A 274 5.26 14.83 -2.63
N THR A 275 5.00 15.87 -1.85
CA THR A 275 4.63 15.73 -0.44
C THR A 275 3.33 16.43 -0.14
N ARG A 276 2.53 15.82 0.71
CA ARG A 276 1.32 16.43 1.25
C ARG A 276 1.51 16.74 2.73
N ASP A 277 1.33 18.00 3.11
CA ASP A 277 1.10 18.40 4.49
C ASP A 277 -0.36 18.84 4.66
N TYR A 278 -0.76 19.33 5.84
CA TYR A 278 -2.18 19.63 6.08
C TYR A 278 -2.74 20.68 5.10
N LEU A 279 -2.00 21.76 4.86
CA LEU A 279 -2.46 22.91 4.09
C LEU A 279 -1.97 22.91 2.63
N THR A 280 -0.86 22.23 2.35
CA THR A 280 -0.13 22.36 1.09
C THR A 280 0.26 21.03 0.46
N VAL A 281 0.43 21.07 -0.86
CA VAL A 281 1.11 20.05 -1.64
C VAL A 281 2.38 20.67 -2.21
N LYS A 282 3.52 20.02 -2.04
CA LYS A 282 4.83 20.54 -2.47
C LYS A 282 5.50 19.56 -3.42
N VAL A 283 6.11 20.09 -4.48
CA VAL A 283 6.92 19.33 -5.45
C VAL A 283 8.38 19.65 -5.22
N TRP A 284 9.20 18.62 -5.02
CA TRP A 284 10.64 18.72 -4.78
C TRP A 284 11.39 18.11 -5.97
N ASP A 285 12.49 18.74 -6.41
CA ASP A 285 13.44 18.11 -7.34
C ASP A 285 14.48 17.37 -6.52
N LEU A 286 14.77 16.11 -6.89
CA LEU A 286 15.79 15.30 -6.19
C LEU A 286 17.17 15.96 -6.13
N ASN A 287 17.46 16.94 -7.00
CA ASN A 287 18.73 17.67 -7.04
C ASN A 287 18.69 19.01 -6.31
N MET A 288 17.57 19.39 -5.68
CA MET A 288 17.42 20.62 -4.92
C MET A 288 16.82 20.32 -3.55
N GLU A 289 17.67 20.10 -2.53
CA GLU A 289 17.20 19.70 -1.20
C GLU A 289 16.66 20.85 -0.34
N ASN A 290 17.05 22.09 -0.64
CA ASN A 290 16.86 23.23 0.25
C ASN A 290 15.50 23.94 0.15
N ARG A 291 14.67 23.59 -0.84
CA ARG A 291 13.31 24.13 -1.02
C ARG A 291 12.52 23.31 -2.05
N PRO A 292 11.18 23.32 -1.97
CA PRO A 292 10.36 22.80 -3.04
C PRO A 292 10.47 23.69 -4.30
N MET A 293 10.32 23.07 -5.46
CA MET A 293 10.18 23.73 -6.76
C MET A 293 8.84 24.42 -6.89
N GLU A 294 7.77 23.78 -6.41
CA GLU A 294 6.40 24.26 -6.49
C GLU A 294 5.68 23.98 -5.18
N THR A 295 4.84 24.93 -4.74
CA THR A 295 4.01 24.81 -3.55
C THR A 295 2.58 25.22 -3.88
N TYR A 296 1.65 24.29 -3.69
CA TYR A 296 0.23 24.44 -3.98
C TYR A 296 -0.55 24.54 -2.67
N GLN A 297 -1.26 25.64 -2.49
CA GLN A 297 -2.15 25.84 -1.34
C GLN A 297 -3.46 25.10 -1.57
N VAL A 298 -3.77 24.10 -0.74
CA VAL A 298 -4.96 23.27 -0.91
C VAL A 298 -6.15 23.83 -0.15
N HIS A 299 -5.96 24.15 1.13
CA HIS A 299 -7.05 24.64 2.00
C HIS A 299 -6.64 25.87 2.81
N ASP A 300 -6.01 26.88 2.20
CA ASP A 300 -5.52 28.07 2.91
C ASP A 300 -6.63 28.81 3.69
N TYR A 301 -7.89 28.72 3.24
CA TYR A 301 -9.06 29.25 3.96
C TYR A 301 -9.30 28.62 5.34
N LEU A 302 -8.66 27.49 5.66
CA LEU A 302 -8.70 26.84 6.97
C LEU A 302 -7.64 27.38 7.95
N ARG A 303 -6.69 28.20 7.48
CA ARG A 303 -5.58 28.71 8.31
C ARG A 303 -6.06 29.53 9.51
N SER A 304 -7.15 30.27 9.36
CA SER A 304 -7.78 31.01 10.47
C SER A 304 -8.59 30.13 11.43
N LYS A 305 -8.80 28.86 11.09
CA LYS A 305 -9.63 27.90 11.84
C LYS A 305 -8.80 26.78 12.52
N LEU A 306 -7.46 26.87 12.50
CA LEU A 306 -6.58 25.83 13.06
C LEU A 306 -6.90 25.49 14.52
N CYS A 307 -7.27 26.48 15.33
CA CYS A 307 -7.68 26.24 16.72
C CYS A 307 -8.93 25.35 16.81
N SER A 308 -9.96 25.63 16.01
CA SER A 308 -11.18 24.82 15.97
C SER A 308 -10.94 23.43 15.37
N LEU A 309 -10.02 23.31 14.41
CA LEU A 309 -9.63 22.04 13.80
C LEU A 309 -8.79 21.17 14.75
N TYR A 310 -8.09 21.80 15.68
CA TYR A 310 -7.37 21.10 16.74
C TYR A 310 -8.32 20.60 17.83
N GLU A 311 -9.31 21.41 18.22
CA GLU A 311 -10.30 21.02 19.23
C GLU A 311 -11.19 19.83 18.82
N ASN A 312 -11.33 19.57 17.52
CA ASN A 312 -12.12 18.46 16.99
C ASN A 312 -11.29 17.36 16.30
N ASP A 313 -9.96 17.36 16.52
CA ASP A 313 -8.98 16.42 15.98
C ASP A 313 -8.85 16.37 14.44
N CYS A 314 -9.62 17.16 13.68
CA CYS A 314 -9.56 17.21 12.22
C CYS A 314 -8.21 17.73 11.69
N ILE A 315 -7.40 18.40 12.52
CA ILE A 315 -6.05 18.83 12.15
C ILE A 315 -5.08 17.65 11.96
N PHE A 316 -5.41 16.47 12.51
CA PHE A 316 -4.62 15.25 12.39
C PHE A 316 -5.05 14.35 11.22
N ASP A 317 -6.02 14.79 10.42
CA ASP A 317 -6.44 14.09 9.21
C ASP A 317 -5.26 13.94 8.24
N LYS A 318 -5.01 12.70 7.83
CA LYS A 318 -3.92 12.35 6.90
C LYS A 318 -4.47 12.30 5.47
N PHE A 319 -4.13 13.29 4.67
CA PHE A 319 -4.52 13.34 3.26
C PHE A 319 -3.45 12.71 2.37
N GLU A 320 -3.88 11.96 1.36
CA GLU A 320 -3.00 11.38 0.34
C GLU A 320 -2.88 12.31 -0.88
N CYS A 321 -1.84 12.12 -1.67
CA CYS A 321 -1.62 12.83 -2.92
C CYS A 321 -1.09 11.86 -3.99
N VAL A 322 -1.35 12.15 -5.26
CA VAL A 322 -0.91 11.29 -6.38
C VAL A 322 -0.59 12.13 -7.61
N TRP A 323 0.29 11.60 -8.45
CA TRP A 323 0.59 12.14 -9.77
C TRP A 323 -0.46 11.66 -10.80
N ASN A 324 -0.66 12.43 -11.86
CA ASN A 324 -1.37 11.91 -13.03
C ASN A 324 -0.45 10.97 -13.82
N GLY A 325 -0.99 10.17 -14.74
CA GLY A 325 -0.19 9.19 -15.50
C GLY A 325 0.70 9.78 -16.61
N SER A 326 0.78 11.11 -16.74
CA SER A 326 1.52 11.80 -17.80
C SER A 326 2.32 12.98 -17.25
N ASP A 327 2.76 12.86 -16.00
CA ASP A 327 3.40 13.90 -15.19
C ASP A 327 4.73 14.41 -15.76
#